data_AF-A0A351MEY7-F1
#
_entry.id   AF-A0A351MEY7-F1
#
_cell.length_a   1.000
_cell.length_b   1.000
_cell.length_c   1.000
_cell.angle_alpha   90.00
_cell.angle_beta   90.00
_cell.angle_gamma   90.00
#
_symmetry.space_group_name_H-M   'P 1'
#
loop_
_entity.id
_entity.type
_entity.pdbx_description
1 polymer ?
#
loop_
_entity_poly.entity_id
_entity_poly.type
_entity_poly.pdbx_seq_one_letter_code
_entity_poly.pdbx_strand_id
1 'polypeptide(L)'
;MQDAPQPLPEDLDATVSLALAEDVGSGDVSAGILAPEAWAEATVVSREDTTVAGGPWFDAVFRQLDRRVVVAWLVAEGERVQAGHLLCRLSGPARALLTGERTALNFLQTLCGTANAARRYAEAIAGSSCRILDTRKTLPCLSSAQLYAVRIGGAVD
;
A
#
# COMPACT_ATOMS: atom_id res chain seq x y z
N MET A 1 -17.96 -0.58 -17.77
CA MET A 1 -18.47 -1.57 -16.80
C MET A 1 -17.30 -2.07 -15.97
N GLN A 2 -16.74 -1.21 -15.12
CA GLN A 2 -15.65 -1.53 -14.19
C GLN A 2 -15.81 -0.56 -13.00
N ASP A 3 -16.68 -0.90 -12.06
CA ASP A 3 -16.91 -0.11 -10.83
C ASP A 3 -17.18 -1.01 -9.61
N ALA A 4 -16.96 -2.33 -9.75
CA ALA A 4 -16.96 -3.20 -8.58
C ALA A 4 -15.57 -3.14 -7.92
N PRO A 5 -15.47 -2.85 -6.62
CA PRO A 5 -14.20 -2.95 -5.91
C PRO A 5 -13.62 -4.34 -6.12
N GLN A 6 -12.34 -4.44 -6.50
CA GLN A 6 -11.69 -5.74 -6.59
C GLN A 6 -11.68 -6.41 -5.22
N PRO A 7 -11.99 -7.71 -5.12
CA PRO A 7 -11.94 -8.42 -3.85
C PRO A 7 -10.51 -8.37 -3.31
N LEU A 8 -10.39 -8.04 -2.03
CA LEU A 8 -9.11 -8.06 -1.33
C LEU A 8 -8.69 -9.50 -1.06
N PRO A 9 -7.38 -9.80 -1.08
CA PRO A 9 -6.89 -11.11 -0.66
C PRO A 9 -7.28 -11.45 0.78
N GLU A 10 -7.65 -12.72 1.01
CA GLU A 10 -8.01 -13.22 2.34
C GLU A 10 -6.84 -13.15 3.34
N ASP A 11 -5.60 -13.22 2.86
CA ASP A 11 -4.38 -13.19 3.65
C ASP A 11 -3.81 -11.78 3.90
N LEU A 12 -4.55 -10.71 3.51
CA LEU A 12 -4.11 -9.33 3.68
C LEU A 12 -3.80 -9.00 5.15
N ASP A 13 -4.72 -9.31 6.06
CA ASP A 13 -4.49 -9.01 7.49
C ASP A 13 -3.31 -9.81 8.04
N ALA A 14 -3.16 -11.07 7.63
CA ALA A 14 -2.07 -11.94 8.08
C ALA A 14 -0.70 -11.46 7.59
N THR A 15 -0.59 -11.03 6.34
CA THR A 15 0.65 -10.47 5.77
C THR A 15 1.06 -9.17 6.46
N VAL A 16 0.09 -8.31 6.79
CA VAL A 16 0.34 -7.08 7.56
C VAL A 16 0.78 -7.40 8.99
N SER A 17 0.13 -8.36 9.67
CA SER A 17 0.52 -8.76 11.03
C SER A 17 1.94 -9.32 11.07
N LEU A 18 2.34 -10.11 10.07
CA LEU A 18 3.71 -10.63 9.95
C LEU A 18 4.73 -9.50 9.75
N ALA A 19 4.45 -8.54 8.87
CA ALA A 19 5.35 -7.41 8.63
C ALA A 19 5.48 -6.51 9.86
N LEU A 20 4.38 -6.26 10.58
CA LEU A 20 4.40 -5.52 11.85
C LEU A 20 5.22 -6.26 12.92
N ALA A 21 5.09 -7.59 13.00
CA ALA A 21 5.88 -8.38 13.96
C ALA A 21 7.38 -8.35 13.63
N GLU A 22 7.75 -8.32 12.35
CA GLU A 22 9.14 -8.15 11.89
C GLU A 22 9.71 -6.77 12.28
N ASP A 23 8.97 -5.70 11.99
CA ASP A 23 9.44 -4.31 12.13
C ASP A 23 9.41 -3.83 13.60
N VAL A 24 8.34 -4.15 14.33
CA VAL A 24 8.12 -3.67 15.71
C VAL A 24 8.71 -4.62 16.75
N GLY A 25 8.70 -5.93 16.49
CA GLY A 25 9.23 -6.95 17.40
C GLY A 25 8.70 -6.81 18.83
N SER A 26 9.62 -6.57 19.78
CA SER A 26 9.31 -6.39 21.21
C SER A 26 8.83 -4.97 21.58
N GLY A 27 8.80 -4.03 20.64
CA GLY A 27 8.28 -2.69 20.79
C GLY A 27 9.13 -1.62 20.10
N ASP A 28 8.48 -0.52 19.73
CA ASP A 28 9.14 0.67 19.18
C ASP A 28 9.62 1.59 20.30
N VAL A 29 10.90 1.43 20.66
CA VAL A 29 11.55 2.22 21.74
C VAL A 29 11.53 3.72 21.42
N SER A 30 11.67 4.09 20.14
CA SER A 30 11.75 5.48 19.72
C SER A 30 10.39 6.17 19.83
N ALA A 31 9.32 5.52 19.37
CA ALA A 31 7.96 6.01 19.58
C ALA A 31 7.59 6.03 21.07
N GLY A 32 8.15 5.12 21.88
CA GLY A 32 7.96 5.07 23.32
C GLY A 32 8.37 6.35 24.07
N ILE A 33 9.24 7.18 23.49
CA ILE A 33 9.68 8.46 24.06
C ILE A 33 8.58 9.53 24.01
N LEU A 34 7.66 9.45 23.05
CA LEU A 34 6.58 10.42 22.90
C LEU A 34 5.56 10.30 24.04
N ALA A 35 4.89 11.40 24.39
CA ALA A 35 3.80 11.35 25.37
C ALA A 35 2.68 10.39 24.89
N PRO A 36 2.13 9.51 25.75
CA PRO A 36 1.08 8.56 25.36
C PRO A 36 -0.16 9.21 24.73
N GLU A 37 -0.48 10.42 25.14
CA GLU A 37 -1.60 11.25 24.69
C GLU A 37 -1.27 12.13 23.48
N ALA A 38 -0.02 12.12 23.00
CA ALA A 38 0.38 12.93 21.85
C ALA A 38 -0.42 12.52 20.60
N TRP A 39 -0.98 13.53 19.94
CA TRP A 39 -1.67 13.41 18.66
C TRP A 39 -0.82 14.04 17.56
N ALA A 40 -0.81 13.46 16.37
CA ALA A 40 -0.07 14.00 15.24
C ALA A 40 -0.87 13.89 13.95
N GLU A 41 -0.44 14.68 12.98
CA GLU A 41 -0.88 14.60 11.58
C GLU A 41 0.33 14.30 10.71
N ALA A 42 0.12 13.53 9.65
CA ALA A 42 1.14 13.18 8.69
C ALA A 42 0.58 13.18 7.26
N THR A 43 1.48 13.25 6.28
CA THR A 43 1.13 13.25 4.86
C THR A 43 2.04 12.33 4.09
N VAL A 44 1.48 11.54 3.17
CA VAL A 44 2.27 10.70 2.25
C VAL A 44 2.31 11.38 0.89
N VAL A 45 3.52 11.61 0.39
CA VAL A 45 3.77 12.27 -0.90
C VAL A 45 4.55 11.31 -1.80
N SER A 46 4.10 11.14 -3.05
CA SER A 46 4.88 10.39 -4.02
C SER A 46 6.11 11.19 -4.45
N ARG A 47 7.27 10.54 -4.54
CA ARG A 47 8.50 11.17 -5.04
C ARG A 47 8.77 10.88 -6.51
N GLU A 48 7.98 10.00 -7.12
CA GLU A 48 8.10 9.55 -8.50
C GLU A 48 6.71 9.46 -9.14
N ASP A 49 6.66 9.44 -10.46
CA ASP A 49 5.43 9.14 -11.18
C ASP A 49 5.02 7.70 -10.87
N THR A 50 3.78 7.49 -10.42
CA THR A 50 3.34 6.15 -10.00
C THR A 50 1.87 5.89 -10.26
N THR A 51 1.55 4.63 -10.49
CA THR A 51 0.23 4.03 -10.33
C THR A 51 0.08 3.67 -8.86
N VAL A 52 -0.91 4.26 -8.19
CA VAL A 52 -1.16 4.01 -6.77
C VAL A 52 -1.73 2.60 -6.60
N ALA A 53 -1.07 1.79 -5.79
CA ALA A 53 -1.53 0.46 -5.42
C ALA A 53 -1.01 0.10 -4.02
N GLY A 54 -1.84 -0.57 -3.22
CA GLY A 54 -1.54 -0.99 -1.87
C GLY A 54 -2.24 -0.21 -0.77
N GLY A 55 -3.21 0.66 -1.09
CA GLY A 55 -3.99 1.40 -0.09
C GLY A 55 -4.59 0.50 1.01
N PRO A 56 -5.20 -0.66 0.68
CA PRO A 56 -5.75 -1.58 1.68
C PRO A 56 -4.71 -2.14 2.68
N TRP A 57 -3.47 -2.40 2.26
CA TRP A 57 -2.39 -2.84 3.15
C TRP A 57 -1.92 -1.70 4.04
N PHE A 58 -1.78 -0.50 3.46
CA PHE A 58 -1.44 0.71 4.19
C PHE A 58 -2.46 1.00 5.31
N ASP A 59 -3.75 0.95 4.99
CA ASP A 59 -4.83 1.14 5.98
C ASP A 59 -4.82 0.05 7.05
N ALA A 60 -4.57 -1.21 6.66
CA ALA A 60 -4.51 -2.33 7.60
C ALA A 60 -3.37 -2.19 8.60
N VAL A 61 -2.20 -1.66 8.21
CA VAL A 61 -1.09 -1.39 9.13
C VAL A 61 -1.54 -0.51 10.29
N PHE A 62 -2.13 0.65 9.97
CA PHE A 62 -2.57 1.58 11.02
C PHE A 62 -3.78 1.06 11.79
N ARG A 63 -4.72 0.38 11.14
CA ARG A 63 -5.87 -0.26 11.82
C ARG A 63 -5.43 -1.32 12.84
N GLN A 64 -4.38 -2.09 12.54
CA GLN A 64 -3.85 -3.11 13.45
C GLN A 64 -3.06 -2.49 14.61
N LEU A 65 -2.38 -1.36 14.40
CA LEU A 65 -1.67 -0.63 15.44
C LEU A 65 -2.60 0.15 16.37
N ASP A 66 -3.49 0.96 15.82
CA ASP A 66 -4.45 1.75 16.59
C ASP A 66 -5.64 2.20 15.73
N ARG A 67 -6.85 1.75 16.09
CA ARG A 67 -8.10 2.09 15.36
C ARG A 67 -8.46 3.57 15.38
N ARG A 68 -7.79 4.39 16.21
CA ARG A 68 -7.97 5.85 16.25
C ARG A 68 -7.22 6.56 15.12
N VAL A 69 -6.31 5.88 14.42
CA VAL A 69 -5.67 6.44 13.23
C VAL A 69 -6.69 6.50 12.09
N VAL A 70 -6.85 7.69 11.51
CA VAL A 70 -7.69 7.94 10.34
C VAL A 70 -6.77 8.22 9.16
N VAL A 71 -6.96 7.46 8.07
CA VAL A 71 -6.30 7.70 6.78
C VAL A 71 -7.32 8.28 5.81
N ALA A 72 -7.03 9.45 5.27
CA ALA A 72 -7.84 10.13 4.26
C ALA A 72 -7.08 10.12 2.92
N TRP A 73 -7.44 9.17 2.05
CA TRP A 73 -6.92 9.09 0.69
C TRP A 73 -7.45 10.23 -0.17
N LEU A 74 -6.55 10.86 -0.93
CA LEU A 74 -6.85 11.93 -1.88
C LEU A 74 -6.77 11.44 -3.34
N VAL A 75 -6.39 10.19 -3.53
CA VAL A 75 -6.19 9.50 -4.81
C VAL A 75 -6.88 8.15 -4.75
N ALA A 76 -7.39 7.68 -5.88
CA ALA A 76 -8.00 6.38 -5.98
C ALA A 76 -6.96 5.26 -6.20
N GLU A 77 -7.31 4.03 -5.81
CA GLU A 77 -6.52 2.86 -6.17
C GLU A 77 -6.46 2.72 -7.71
N GLY A 78 -5.26 2.52 -8.25
CA GLY A 78 -5.01 2.46 -9.69
C GLY A 78 -4.86 3.81 -10.38
N GLU A 79 -5.05 4.93 -9.68
CA GLU A 79 -4.82 6.26 -10.22
C GLU A 79 -3.34 6.48 -10.56
N ARG A 80 -3.07 7.18 -11.67
CA ARG A 80 -1.72 7.63 -12.02
C ARG A 80 -1.49 9.03 -11.46
N VAL A 81 -0.42 9.18 -10.69
CA VAL A 81 -0.01 10.43 -10.09
C VAL A 81 1.41 10.78 -10.51
N GLN A 82 1.74 12.07 -10.45
CA GLN A 82 3.08 12.58 -10.74
C GLN A 82 3.92 12.69 -9.47
N ALA A 83 5.23 12.79 -9.63
CA ALA A 83 6.12 13.16 -8.53
C ALA A 83 5.66 14.45 -7.83
N GLY A 84 5.71 14.46 -6.50
CA GLY A 84 5.24 15.56 -5.65
C GLY A 84 3.74 15.49 -5.30
N HIS A 85 2.99 14.53 -5.83
CA HIS A 85 1.56 14.41 -5.54
C HIS A 85 1.31 13.92 -4.11
N LEU A 86 0.37 14.57 -3.41
CA LEU A 86 -0.06 14.19 -2.08
C LEU A 86 -1.08 13.04 -2.17
N LEU A 87 -0.71 11.85 -1.66
CA LEU A 87 -1.52 10.64 -1.78
C LEU A 87 -2.59 10.56 -0.69
N CYS A 88 -2.20 10.77 0.56
CA CYS A 88 -3.11 10.71 1.69
C CYS A 88 -2.65 11.57 2.87
N ARG A 89 -3.59 11.85 3.76
CA ARG A 89 -3.36 12.47 5.07
C ARG A 89 -3.69 11.48 6.17
N LEU A 90 -2.91 11.48 7.23
CA LEU A 90 -3.12 10.65 8.41
C LEU A 90 -3.29 11.55 9.62
N SER A 91 -4.15 11.14 10.56
CA SER A 91 -4.32 11.79 11.85
C SER A 91 -4.57 10.72 12.93
N GLY A 92 -3.90 10.82 14.07
CA GLY A 92 -3.99 9.78 15.09
C GLY A 92 -2.98 9.93 16.23
N PRO A 93 -2.96 8.94 17.15
CA PRO A 93 -1.92 8.85 18.18
C PRO A 93 -0.52 8.83 17.56
N ALA A 94 0.34 9.75 17.99
CA ALA A 94 1.64 9.98 17.36
C ALA A 94 2.54 8.74 17.37
N ARG A 95 2.46 7.93 18.44
CA ARG A 95 3.19 6.65 18.54
C ARG A 95 2.78 5.68 17.43
N ALA A 96 1.47 5.51 17.20
CA ALA A 96 0.98 4.60 16.17
C ALA A 96 1.35 5.07 14.76
N LEU A 97 1.34 6.39 14.52
CA LEU A 97 1.77 6.95 13.24
C LEU A 97 3.26 6.68 12.95
N LEU A 98 4.13 6.90 13.93
CA LEU A 98 5.57 6.66 13.74
C LEU A 98 5.90 5.16 13.63
N THR A 99 5.32 4.34 14.50
CA THR A 99 5.57 2.88 14.49
C THR A 99 5.09 2.23 13.19
N GLY A 100 3.96 2.69 12.63
CA GLY A 100 3.41 2.15 11.38
C GLY A 100 4.05 2.68 10.11
N GLU A 101 4.79 3.79 10.16
CA GLU A 101 5.27 4.52 8.98
C GLU A 101 6.04 3.60 8.02
N ARG A 102 7.08 2.92 8.53
CA ARG A 102 7.99 2.13 7.69
C ARG A 102 7.27 0.95 7.06
N THR A 103 6.56 0.16 7.86
CA THR A 103 5.79 -0.98 7.38
C THR A 103 4.74 -0.56 6.34
N ALA A 104 3.96 0.50 6.59
CA ALA A 104 2.94 0.98 5.67
C ALA A 104 3.54 1.48 4.34
N LEU A 105 4.62 2.26 4.39
CA LEU A 105 5.30 2.75 3.19
C LEU A 105 5.95 1.61 2.40
N ASN A 106 6.51 0.59 3.06
CA ASN A 106 7.10 -0.56 2.38
C ASN A 106 6.06 -1.33 1.55
N PHE A 107 4.86 -1.56 2.09
CA PHE A 107 3.75 -2.13 1.31
C PHE A 107 3.37 -1.25 0.13
N LEU A 108 3.09 0.03 0.38
CA LEU A 108 2.65 0.95 -0.65
C LEU A 108 3.68 1.07 -1.79
N GLN A 109 4.96 1.21 -1.46
CA GLN A 109 6.04 1.29 -2.44
C GLN A 109 6.20 0.00 -3.25
N THR A 110 6.17 -1.15 -2.60
CA THR A 110 6.30 -2.47 -3.27
C THR A 110 5.15 -2.70 -4.26
N LEU A 111 3.93 -2.38 -3.85
CA LEU A 111 2.74 -2.61 -4.64
C LEU A 111 2.60 -1.56 -5.76
N CYS A 112 2.90 -0.29 -5.50
CA CYS A 112 3.03 0.73 -6.53
C CYS A 112 4.08 0.33 -7.60
N GLY A 113 5.26 -0.15 -7.17
CA GLY A 113 6.30 -0.61 -8.09
C GLY A 113 5.84 -1.78 -8.98
N THR A 114 5.10 -2.73 -8.39
CA THR A 114 4.50 -3.85 -9.12
C THR A 114 3.46 -3.37 -10.14
N ALA A 115 2.55 -2.47 -9.72
CA ALA A 115 1.51 -1.89 -10.57
C ALA A 115 2.10 -1.05 -11.73
N ASN A 116 3.16 -0.29 -11.45
CA ASN A 116 3.90 0.46 -12.48
C ASN A 116 4.49 -0.45 -13.55
N ALA A 117 5.13 -1.55 -13.13
CA ALA A 117 5.70 -2.51 -14.05
C ALA A 117 4.61 -3.14 -14.93
N ALA A 118 3.51 -3.61 -14.32
CA ALA A 118 2.38 -4.19 -15.05
C ALA A 118 1.77 -3.20 -16.04
N ARG A 119 1.55 -1.95 -15.62
CA ARG A 119 1.00 -0.91 -16.48
C ARG A 119 1.87 -0.58 -17.68
N ARG A 120 3.19 -0.49 -17.48
CA ARG A 120 4.13 -0.27 -18.58
C ARG A 120 3.98 -1.32 -19.69
N TYR A 121 3.79 -2.58 -19.33
CA TYR A 121 3.57 -3.65 -20.31
C TYR A 121 2.17 -3.58 -20.94
N ALA A 122 1.13 -3.29 -20.15
CA ALA A 122 -0.23 -3.12 -20.65
C ALA A 122 -0.32 -1.96 -21.66
N GLU A 123 0.31 -0.83 -21.37
CA GLU A 123 0.41 0.32 -22.28
C GLU A 123 1.20 -0.01 -23.56
N ALA A 124 2.27 -0.80 -23.45
CA ALA A 124 3.08 -1.19 -24.62
C ALA A 124 2.35 -2.07 -25.63
N ILE A 125 1.31 -2.80 -25.21
CA ILE A 125 0.48 -3.64 -26.09
C ILE A 125 -0.90 -3.02 -26.39
N ALA A 126 -1.12 -1.76 -26.01
CA ALA A 126 -2.39 -1.07 -26.23
C ALA A 126 -2.75 -1.06 -27.73
N GLY A 127 -4.00 -1.43 -28.04
CA GLY A 127 -4.48 -1.56 -29.42
C GLY A 127 -4.27 -2.94 -30.06
N SER A 128 -3.63 -3.88 -29.36
CA SER A 128 -3.54 -5.28 -29.77
C SER A 128 -4.63 -6.15 -29.10
N SER A 129 -4.74 -7.41 -29.54
CA SER A 129 -5.55 -8.44 -28.87
C SER A 129 -4.78 -9.19 -27.77
N CYS A 130 -3.53 -8.82 -27.50
CA CYS A 130 -2.70 -9.47 -26.50
C CYS A 130 -3.17 -9.09 -25.08
N ARG A 131 -2.83 -9.96 -24.12
CA ARG A 131 -3.06 -9.73 -22.69
C ARG A 131 -1.76 -9.98 -21.93
N ILE A 132 -1.50 -9.13 -20.94
CA ILE A 132 -0.40 -9.34 -20.00
C ILE A 132 -0.93 -10.22 -18.87
N LEU A 133 -0.25 -11.34 -18.63
CA LEU A 133 -0.56 -12.29 -17.56
C LEU A 133 0.50 -12.25 -16.48
N ASP A 134 0.09 -12.51 -15.24
CA ASP A 134 1.00 -12.76 -14.14
C ASP A 134 1.58 -14.19 -14.16
N THR A 135 2.39 -14.50 -13.13
CA THR A 135 2.90 -15.86 -12.92
C THR A 135 3.02 -16.16 -11.42
N ARG A 136 3.34 -17.41 -11.08
CA ARG A 136 3.72 -17.81 -9.72
C ARG A 136 5.14 -17.41 -9.30
N LYS A 137 5.86 -16.61 -10.11
CA LYS A 137 7.21 -16.08 -9.80
C LYS A 137 7.09 -14.77 -9.03
N THR A 138 6.54 -14.86 -7.84
CA THR A 138 6.28 -13.73 -6.94
C THR A 138 7.29 -13.68 -5.80
N LEU A 139 7.33 -12.55 -5.10
CA LEU A 139 8.02 -12.42 -3.83
C LEU A 139 7.40 -13.40 -2.82
N PRO A 140 8.23 -14.17 -2.09
CA PRO A 140 7.75 -15.04 -1.04
C PRO A 140 6.85 -14.28 -0.05
N CYS A 141 5.77 -14.93 0.39
CA CYS A 141 4.77 -14.38 1.32
C CYS A 141 3.97 -13.17 0.81
N LEU A 142 4.23 -12.64 -0.40
CA LEU A 142 3.53 -11.49 -0.96
C LEU A 142 2.83 -11.80 -2.28
N SER A 143 2.63 -13.08 -2.59
CA SER A 143 2.05 -13.51 -3.87
C SER A 143 0.70 -12.85 -4.13
N SER A 144 -0.25 -12.96 -3.20
CA SER A 144 -1.60 -12.40 -3.37
C SER A 144 -1.60 -10.88 -3.52
N ALA A 145 -0.75 -10.18 -2.76
CA ALA A 145 -0.58 -8.74 -2.82
C ALA A 145 0.03 -8.29 -4.16
N GLN A 146 1.03 -9.01 -4.67
CA GLN A 146 1.60 -8.70 -5.98
C GLN A 146 0.62 -8.97 -7.11
N LEU A 147 -0.14 -10.07 -7.07
CA LEU A 147 -1.17 -10.34 -8.08
C LEU A 147 -2.27 -9.26 -8.06
N TYR A 148 -2.67 -8.82 -6.86
CA TYR A 148 -3.54 -7.66 -6.71
C TYR A 148 -2.96 -6.42 -7.40
N ALA A 149 -1.70 -6.06 -7.13
CA ALA A 149 -1.06 -4.90 -7.75
C ALA A 149 -0.91 -5.04 -9.28
N VAL A 150 -0.66 -6.24 -9.80
CA VAL A 150 -0.61 -6.51 -11.24
C VAL A 150 -1.96 -6.19 -11.90
N ARG A 151 -3.06 -6.62 -11.28
CA ARG A 151 -4.42 -6.29 -11.74
C ARG A 151 -4.72 -4.80 -11.66
N ILE A 152 -4.34 -4.13 -10.57
CA ILE A 152 -4.44 -2.67 -10.45
C ILE A 152 -3.66 -1.98 -11.58
N GLY A 153 -2.49 -2.51 -11.95
CA GLY A 153 -1.69 -2.03 -13.09
C GLY A 153 -2.34 -2.20 -14.46
N GLY A 154 -3.42 -2.98 -14.59
CA GLY A 154 -4.16 -3.20 -15.83
C GLY A 154 -3.77 -4.48 -16.59
N ALA A 155 -2.96 -5.34 -15.99
CA ALA A 155 -2.77 -6.70 -16.45
C ALA A 155 -3.90 -7.60 -15.92
N VAL A 156 -4.04 -8.80 -16.49
CA VAL A 156 -5.12 -9.74 -16.13
C VAL A 156 -4.53 -11.06 -15.64
N ASP A 157 -5.31 -11.77 -14.83
CA ASP A 157 -5.06 -13.17 -14.48
C ASP A 157 -5.53 -14.11 -15.61
#